data_AF-X1CDU7-F1
#
_entry.id   AF-X1CDU7-F1
#
_cell.length_a   1.000
_cell.length_b   1.000
_cell.length_c   1.000
_cell.angle_alpha   90.00
_cell.angle_beta   90.00
_cell.angle_gamma   90.00
#
_symmetry.space_group_name_H-M   'P 1'
#
loop_
_entity.id
_entity.type
_entity.pdbx_description
1 polymer ?
#
loop_
_entity_poly.entity_id
_entity_poly.type
_entity_poly.pdbx_seq_one_letter_code
_entity_poly.pdbx_strand_id
1 'polypeptide(L)'
;GLISPALEAIIYEWQQNLGVEVKVRQLEPQRFLYHLMQEKDEMFYTGWIADYPHPQTFLEVLFHSGADNNFGEYNNPEIDTLLEMASVELESDLSLALYQQAEQKLVEDAACLPLWFGKNYILVKPYVKGYNLSPQGLAMLNSVSIEPH
;
A
#
# COMPACT_ATOMS: atom_id res chain seq x y z
N GLY A 1 16.54 -6.07 -16.06
CA GLY A 1 15.23 -6.74 -16.14
C GLY A 1 14.19 -5.71 -16.50
N LEU A 2 12.97 -6.15 -16.82
CA LEU A 2 11.91 -5.23 -17.23
C LEU A 2 11.25 -4.65 -15.98
N ILE A 3 11.35 -3.33 -15.81
CA ILE A 3 10.58 -2.57 -14.82
C ILE A 3 9.17 -2.31 -15.37
N SER A 4 8.20 -1.97 -14.52
CA SER A 4 6.83 -1.77 -14.99
C SER A 4 6.73 -0.53 -15.90
N PRO A 5 5.85 -0.51 -16.91
CA PRO A 5 5.65 0.66 -17.76
C PRO A 5 5.28 1.93 -16.97
N ALA A 6 4.58 1.76 -15.84
CA ALA A 6 4.25 2.87 -14.95
C ALA A 6 5.51 3.44 -14.27
N LEU A 7 6.42 2.58 -13.80
CA LEU A 7 7.68 3.02 -13.20
C LEU A 7 8.61 3.68 -14.24
N GLU A 8 8.65 3.15 -15.47
CA GLU A 8 9.36 3.79 -16.59
C GLU A 8 8.84 5.20 -16.87
N ALA A 9 7.52 5.37 -16.90
CA ALA A 9 6.89 6.67 -17.09
C ALA A 9 7.23 7.65 -15.96
N ILE A 10 7.18 7.22 -14.70
CA ILE A 10 7.56 8.07 -13.55
C ILE A 10 9.01 8.55 -13.66
N ILE A 11 9.94 7.63 -13.94
CA ILE A 11 11.37 7.96 -14.08
C ILE A 11 11.59 8.95 -15.23
N TYR A 12 10.93 8.71 -16.36
CA TYR A 12 10.98 9.61 -17.52
C TYR A 12 10.48 11.01 -17.16
N GLU A 13 9.31 11.12 -16.52
CA GLU A 13 8.71 12.41 -16.14
C GLU A 13 9.56 13.15 -15.10
N TRP A 14 10.17 12.44 -14.15
CA TRP A 14 11.11 13.07 -13.20
C TRP A 14 12.35 13.61 -13.89
N GLN A 15 12.89 12.89 -14.87
CA GLN A 15 14.02 13.39 -15.63
C GLN A 15 13.64 14.62 -16.48
N GLN A 16 12.49 14.59 -17.15
CA GLN A 16 12.07 15.71 -18.01
C GLN A 16 11.69 16.96 -17.22
N ASN A 17 10.97 16.80 -16.11
CA ASN A 17 10.40 17.95 -15.38
C ASN A 17 11.30 18.44 -14.23
N LEU A 18 12.09 17.55 -13.63
CA LEU A 18 12.90 17.85 -12.44
C LEU A 18 14.41 17.66 -12.67
N GLY A 19 14.83 17.06 -13.79
CA GLY A 19 16.23 16.76 -14.07
C GLY A 19 16.82 15.68 -13.16
N VAL A 20 15.98 14.88 -12.50
CA VAL A 20 16.41 13.82 -11.57
C VAL A 20 16.78 12.55 -12.36
N GLU A 21 17.96 12.01 -12.11
CA GLU A 21 18.39 10.70 -12.63
C GLU A 21 18.03 9.61 -11.62
N VAL A 22 17.23 8.63 -12.02
CA VAL A 22 16.87 7.48 -11.18
C VAL A 22 17.52 6.22 -11.72
N LYS A 23 18.25 5.50 -10.86
CA LYS A 23 18.82 4.18 -11.17
C LYS A 23 18.00 3.10 -10.49
N VAL A 24 17.40 2.23 -11.28
CA VAL A 24 16.57 1.14 -10.73
C VAL A 24 17.41 -0.10 -10.48
N ARG A 25 17.34 -0.60 -9.25
CA ARG A 25 17.86 -1.90 -8.87
C ARG A 25 16.71 -2.88 -8.72
N GLN A 26 16.69 -3.91 -9.57
CA GLN A 26 15.68 -4.96 -9.48
C GLN A 26 16.17 -6.04 -8.50
N LEU A 27 15.33 -6.33 -7.51
CA LEU A 27 15.55 -7.41 -6.54
C LEU A 27 14.67 -8.62 -6.88
N GLU A 28 15.13 -9.80 -6.48
CA GLU A 28 14.30 -11.01 -6.50
C GLU A 28 13.10 -10.82 -5.53
N PRO A 29 11.88 -11.24 -5.88
CA PRO A 29 10.67 -10.90 -5.11
C PRO A 29 10.71 -11.29 -3.63
N GLN A 30 11.24 -12.48 -3.31
CA GLN A 30 11.39 -12.93 -1.93
C GLN A 30 12.40 -12.06 -1.17
N ARG A 31 13.43 -11.57 -1.86
CA ARG A 31 14.40 -10.68 -1.25
C ARG A 31 13.83 -9.28 -1.04
N PHE A 32 13.06 -8.79 -2.01
CA PHE A 32 12.47 -7.45 -1.97
C PHE A 32 11.56 -7.24 -0.76
N LEU A 33 10.61 -8.15 -0.51
CA LEU A 33 9.63 -7.98 0.58
C LEU A 33 10.24 -8.08 1.99
N TYR A 34 11.19 -9.00 2.20
CA TYR A 34 11.72 -9.28 3.54
C TYR A 34 12.97 -8.49 3.89
N HIS A 35 13.63 -7.86 2.91
CA HIS A 35 14.87 -7.14 3.14
C HIS A 35 14.77 -5.65 2.85
N LEU A 36 13.61 -5.08 2.52
CA LEU A 36 13.49 -3.65 2.16
C LEU A 36 14.14 -2.71 3.20
N MET A 37 13.89 -2.92 4.50
CA MET A 37 14.55 -2.15 5.58
C MET A 37 16.07 -2.36 5.65
N GLN A 38 16.55 -3.53 5.25
CA GLN A 38 17.98 -3.90 5.29
C GLN A 38 18.73 -3.42 4.03
N GLU A 39 18.03 -3.34 2.91
CA GLU A 39 18.59 -2.94 1.62
C GLU A 39 18.93 -1.44 1.60
N LYS A 40 18.26 -0.62 2.42
CA LYS A 40 18.54 0.82 2.64
C LYS A 40 18.69 1.61 1.34
N ASP A 41 17.84 1.33 0.36
CA ASP A 41 17.75 2.13 -0.85
C ASP A 41 17.14 3.51 -0.52
N GLU A 42 17.42 4.51 -1.35
CA GLU A 42 16.86 5.86 -1.20
C GLU A 42 15.33 5.88 -1.39
N MET A 43 14.80 4.97 -2.22
CA MET A 43 13.38 4.84 -2.48
C MET A 43 13.05 3.43 -2.97
N PHE A 44 11.83 2.98 -2.64
CA PHE A 44 11.27 1.72 -3.12
C PHE A 44 9.88 1.92 -3.71
N TYR A 45 9.49 0.99 -4.58
CA TYR A 45 8.17 0.96 -5.20
C TYR A 45 7.36 -0.21 -4.65
N THR A 46 6.32 0.08 -3.87
CA THR A 46 5.49 -0.93 -3.22
C THR A 46 4.02 -0.51 -3.19
N GLY A 47 3.14 -1.43 -2.79
CA GLY A 47 1.74 -1.17 -2.53
C GLY A 47 1.25 -1.97 -1.33
N TRP A 48 0.13 -1.54 -0.76
CA TRP A 48 -0.50 -2.21 0.37
C TRP A 48 -1.97 -2.49 0.06
N ILE A 49 -2.48 -3.62 0.55
CA ILE A 49 -3.89 -4.00 0.48
C ILE A 49 -4.37 -4.13 1.92
N ALA A 50 -5.56 -3.59 2.20
CA ALA A 50 -6.14 -3.66 3.54
C ALA A 50 -6.28 -5.10 4.04
N ASP A 51 -5.75 -5.40 5.22
CA ASP A 51 -5.95 -6.71 5.86
C ASP A 51 -7.36 -6.83 6.46
N TYR A 52 -7.92 -5.70 6.90
CA TYR A 52 -9.28 -5.56 7.42
C TYR A 52 -9.83 -4.16 7.05
N PRO A 53 -11.16 -3.94 7.02
CA PRO A 53 -11.76 -2.73 6.46
C PRO A 53 -11.69 -1.53 7.41
N HIS A 54 -10.49 -1.07 7.75
CA HIS A 54 -10.26 0.02 8.68
C HIS A 54 -8.95 0.78 8.36
N PRO A 55 -8.88 2.12 8.46
CA PRO A 55 -7.70 2.91 8.05
C PRO A 55 -6.42 2.57 8.81
N GLN A 56 -6.55 2.10 10.06
CA GLN A 56 -5.41 1.64 10.89
C GLN A 56 -4.49 0.67 10.15
N THR A 57 -5.05 -0.26 9.36
CA THR A 57 -4.27 -1.28 8.63
C THR A 57 -3.28 -0.67 7.63
N PHE A 58 -3.48 0.59 7.24
CA PHE A 58 -2.53 1.36 6.44
C PHE A 58 -1.70 2.27 7.34
N LEU A 59 -2.36 3.13 8.13
CA LEU A 59 -1.69 4.26 8.79
C LEU A 59 -0.70 3.81 9.87
N GLU A 60 -1.10 2.88 10.74
CA GLU A 60 -0.19 2.39 11.78
C GLU A 60 0.86 1.45 11.22
N VAL A 61 0.42 0.51 10.38
CA VAL A 61 1.31 -0.55 9.86
C VAL A 61 2.45 0.03 9.02
N LEU A 62 2.18 1.10 8.27
CA LEU A 62 3.13 1.67 7.31
C LEU A 62 3.85 2.92 7.84
N PHE A 63 3.30 3.65 8.81
CA PHE A 63 3.82 4.97 9.19
C PHE A 63 3.98 5.20 10.69
N HIS A 64 3.54 4.31 11.58
CA HIS A 64 3.87 4.44 13.00
C HIS A 64 5.37 4.20 13.22
N SER A 65 5.99 5.01 14.09
CA SER A 65 7.41 4.90 14.39
C SER A 65 7.76 3.54 14.98
N GLY A 66 8.62 2.80 14.29
CA GLY A 66 9.06 1.46 14.73
C GLY A 66 8.14 0.31 14.33
N ALA A 67 7.10 0.55 13.53
CA ALA A 67 6.34 -0.51 12.90
C ALA A 67 7.20 -1.33 11.93
N ASP A 68 7.02 -2.66 11.93
CA ASP A 68 7.84 -3.59 11.12
C ASP A 68 7.74 -3.34 9.59
N ASN A 69 6.61 -2.78 9.12
CA ASN A 69 6.38 -2.48 7.71
C ASN A 69 6.57 -0.98 7.37
N ASN A 70 7.06 -0.18 8.32
CA ASN A 70 7.48 1.19 8.07
C ASN A 70 8.86 1.19 7.39
N PHE A 71 8.88 0.73 6.13
CA PHE A 71 10.09 0.59 5.35
C PHE A 71 10.78 1.92 5.02
N GLY A 72 10.04 3.02 5.07
CA GLY A 72 10.59 4.37 4.88
C GLY A 72 11.28 4.93 6.13
N GLU A 73 11.28 4.19 7.25
CA GLU A 73 11.79 4.65 8.55
C GLU A 73 11.17 5.99 8.99
N TYR A 74 9.92 6.26 8.58
CA TYR A 74 9.22 7.49 8.92
C TYR A 74 9.05 7.60 10.43
N ASN A 75 9.31 8.77 10.99
CA ASN A 75 9.25 9.01 12.42
C ASN A 75 8.74 10.42 12.72
N ASN A 76 7.53 10.50 13.27
CA ASN A 76 6.93 11.77 13.68
C ASN A 76 6.08 11.55 14.95
N PRO A 77 6.54 12.04 16.11
CA PRO A 77 5.83 11.87 17.39
C PRO A 77 4.40 12.43 17.41
N GLU A 78 4.10 13.47 16.60
CA GLU A 78 2.74 14.01 16.51
C GLU A 78 1.79 13.02 15.83
N ILE A 79 2.27 12.34 14.78
CA ILE A 79 1.50 11.32 14.08
C ILE A 79 1.35 10.08 14.95
N ASP A 80 2.42 9.63 15.60
CA ASP A 80 2.34 8.49 16.53
C ASP A 80 1.27 8.75 17.60
N THR A 81 1.25 9.96 18.19
CA THR A 81 0.24 10.35 19.18
C THR A 81 -1.18 10.30 18.59
N LEU A 82 -1.39 10.81 17.38
CA LEU A 82 -2.71 10.78 16.73
C LEU A 82 -3.18 9.35 16.46
N LEU A 83 -2.29 8.48 15.97
CA LEU A 83 -2.60 7.08 15.69
C LEU A 83 -2.90 6.31 16.99
N GLU A 84 -2.06 6.50 18.02
CA GLU A 84 -2.26 5.89 19.33
C GLU A 84 -3.59 6.33 19.96
N MET A 85 -3.95 7.61 19.87
CA MET A 85 -5.26 8.10 20.32
C MET A 85 -6.40 7.50 19.50
N ALA A 86 -6.26 7.45 18.17
CA ALA A 86 -7.30 6.93 17.28
C ALA A 86 -7.59 5.44 17.53
N SER A 87 -6.57 4.64 17.87
CA SER A 87 -6.70 3.19 18.09
C SER A 87 -7.42 2.81 19.39
N VAL A 88 -7.38 3.66 20.40
CA VAL A 88 -8.03 3.42 21.71
C VAL A 88 -9.34 4.18 21.88
N GLU A 89 -9.68 5.07 20.94
CA GLU A 89 -10.93 5.82 20.95
C GLU A 89 -12.14 4.90 20.68
N LEU A 90 -13.17 5.02 21.51
CA LEU A 90 -14.36 4.16 21.46
C LEU A 90 -15.45 4.75 20.56
N GLU A 91 -15.49 6.07 20.42
CA GLU A 91 -16.42 6.75 19.54
C GLU A 91 -15.91 6.72 18.10
N SER A 92 -16.58 5.92 17.25
CA SER A 92 -16.13 5.65 15.87
C SER A 92 -15.87 6.91 15.05
N ASP A 93 -16.74 7.92 15.15
CA ASP A 93 -16.58 9.16 14.38
C ASP A 93 -15.35 9.97 14.84
N LEU A 94 -15.04 9.93 16.14
CA LEU A 94 -13.88 10.59 16.70
C LEU A 94 -12.59 9.85 16.34
N SER A 95 -12.59 8.52 16.41
CA SER A 95 -11.48 7.67 15.96
C SER A 95 -11.14 7.95 14.49
N LEU A 96 -12.16 7.97 13.61
CA LEU A 96 -11.97 8.28 12.19
C LEU A 96 -11.45 9.70 11.96
N ALA A 97 -11.92 10.70 12.71
CA ALA A 97 -11.43 12.07 12.61
C ALA A 97 -9.96 12.20 13.04
N LEU A 98 -9.49 11.39 14.00
CA LEU A 98 -8.09 11.34 14.39
C LEU A 98 -7.22 10.69 13.31
N TYR A 99 -7.67 9.57 12.71
CA TYR A 99 -6.97 8.97 11.57
C TYR A 99 -6.88 9.91 10.37
N GLN A 100 -7.94 10.68 10.07
CA GLN A 100 -7.92 11.68 9.00
C GLN A 100 -6.91 12.81 9.27
N GLN A 101 -6.76 13.24 10.52
CA GLN A 101 -5.73 14.21 10.90
C GLN A 101 -4.32 13.65 10.71
N ALA A 102 -4.10 12.39 11.07
CA ALA A 102 -2.82 11.71 10.84
C ALA A 102 -2.53 11.57 9.33
N GLU A 103 -3.51 11.15 8.53
CA GLU A 103 -3.38 11.04 7.07
C GLU A 103 -3.04 12.39 6.43
N GLN A 104 -3.72 13.47 6.83
CA GLN A 104 -3.44 14.82 6.35
C GLN A 104 -1.98 15.24 6.65
N LYS A 105 -1.47 14.94 7.84
CA LYS A 105 -0.07 15.21 8.20
C LYS A 105 0.92 14.39 7.37
N LEU A 106 0.62 13.12 7.10
CA LEU A 106 1.48 12.29 6.23
C LEU A 106 1.58 12.86 4.81
N VAL A 107 0.49 13.43 4.29
CA VAL A 107 0.47 14.13 2.99
C VAL A 107 1.29 15.41 3.04
N GLU A 108 1.16 16.20 4.11
CA GLU A 108 1.93 17.44 4.31
C GLU A 108 3.44 17.18 4.42
N ASP A 109 3.83 16.10 5.10
CA ASP A 109 5.23 15.67 5.25
C ASP A 109 5.79 14.98 4.00
N ALA A 110 4.93 14.69 3.00
CA ALA A 110 5.27 13.86 1.85
C ALA A 110 5.91 12.50 2.24
N ALA A 111 5.38 11.86 3.29
CA ALA A 111 5.89 10.60 3.85
C ALA A 111 5.93 9.46 2.83
N CYS A 112 5.08 9.52 1.80
CA CYS A 112 5.17 8.70 0.61
C CYS A 112 4.65 9.49 -0.61
N LEU A 113 4.75 8.88 -1.79
CA LEU A 113 4.13 9.39 -3.02
C LEU A 113 2.93 8.49 -3.40
N PRO A 114 1.68 8.87 -3.05
CA PRO A 114 0.51 8.10 -3.46
C PRO A 114 0.36 8.15 -4.98
N LEU A 115 0.25 6.99 -5.62
CA LEU A 115 0.17 6.92 -7.08
C LEU A 115 -1.26 6.64 -7.57
N TRP A 116 -1.87 5.53 -7.14
CA TRP A 116 -3.25 5.19 -7.49
C TRP A 116 -3.83 4.10 -6.57
N PHE A 117 -5.16 4.02 -6.53
CA PHE A 117 -5.88 2.86 -5.98
C PHE A 117 -6.04 1.77 -7.05
N GLY A 118 -5.52 0.58 -6.78
CA GLY A 118 -5.58 -0.56 -7.70
C GLY A 118 -7.02 -1.01 -8.00
N LYS A 119 -7.22 -1.57 -9.20
CA LYS A 119 -8.48 -2.21 -9.60
C LYS A 119 -8.21 -3.64 -10.03
N ASN A 120 -9.09 -4.55 -9.61
CA ASN A 120 -9.04 -5.94 -10.03
C ASN A 120 -9.85 -6.13 -11.32
N TYR A 121 -9.17 -6.55 -12.38
CA TYR A 121 -9.79 -6.96 -13.64
C TYR A 121 -9.62 -8.47 -13.80
N ILE A 122 -10.72 -9.21 -13.75
CA ILE A 122 -10.69 -10.69 -13.79
C ILE A 122 -11.60 -11.19 -14.90
N LEU A 123 -11.06 -12.08 -15.73
CA LEU A 123 -11.80 -12.78 -16.77
C LEU A 123 -12.24 -14.15 -16.25
N VAL A 124 -13.55 -14.35 -16.14
CA VAL A 124 -14.15 -15.61 -15.66
C VAL A 124 -14.84 -16.30 -16.83
N LYS A 125 -14.53 -17.57 -17.06
CA LYS A 125 -15.18 -18.37 -18.11
C LYS A 125 -16.68 -18.52 -17.80
N PRO A 126 -17.57 -18.52 -18.81
CA PRO A 126 -19.02 -18.59 -18.57
C PRO A 126 -19.49 -19.83 -17.78
N TYR A 127 -18.76 -20.94 -17.88
CA TYR A 127 -19.04 -22.21 -17.17
C TYR A 127 -18.51 -22.23 -15.72
N VAL A 128 -17.83 -21.18 -15.25
CA VAL A 128 -17.42 -21.03 -13.85
C VAL A 128 -18.50 -20.22 -13.13
N LYS A 129 -19.15 -20.82 -12.13
CA LYS A 129 -20.18 -20.17 -11.32
C LYS A 129 -19.67 -19.88 -9.92
N GLY A 130 -20.28 -18.87 -9.28
CA GLY A 130 -19.99 -18.51 -7.90
C GLY A 130 -18.60 -17.90 -7.64
N TYR A 131 -17.90 -17.46 -8.69
CA TYR A 131 -16.64 -16.75 -8.56
C TYR A 131 -16.90 -15.30 -8.14
N ASN A 132 -16.52 -14.96 -6.92
CA ASN A 132 -16.59 -13.61 -6.38
C ASN A 132 -15.27 -13.25 -5.68
N LEU A 133 -14.95 -11.96 -5.68
CA LEU A 133 -13.84 -11.43 -4.91
C LEU A 133 -14.34 -10.91 -3.56
N SER A 134 -13.53 -11.09 -2.52
CA SER A 134 -13.67 -10.32 -1.29
C SER A 134 -13.37 -8.83 -1.54
N PRO A 135 -13.72 -7.92 -0.62
CA PRO A 135 -13.29 -6.52 -0.70
C PRO A 135 -11.76 -6.35 -0.81
N GLN A 136 -10.97 -7.31 -0.31
CA GLN A 136 -9.51 -7.34 -0.44
C GLN A 136 -9.03 -7.83 -1.82
N GLY A 137 -9.94 -8.25 -2.71
CA GLY A 137 -9.61 -8.79 -4.02
C GLY A 137 -9.27 -10.28 -4.03
N LEU A 138 -9.51 -11.00 -2.93
CA LEU A 138 -9.23 -12.44 -2.84
C LEU A 138 -10.38 -13.27 -3.42
N ALA A 139 -10.05 -14.28 -4.22
CA ALA A 139 -11.03 -15.18 -4.81
C ALA A 139 -11.63 -16.11 -3.74
N MET A 140 -12.95 -16.04 -3.54
CA MET A 140 -13.67 -16.90 -2.60
C MET A 140 -14.00 -18.23 -3.29
N LEU A 141 -13.07 -19.20 -3.21
CA LEU A 141 -13.18 -20.46 -3.96
C LEU A 141 -14.19 -21.46 -3.37
N ASN A 142 -14.62 -21.27 -2.13
CA ASN A 142 -15.58 -22.15 -1.45
C ASN A 142 -16.99 -22.12 -2.06
N SER A 143 -17.34 -21.09 -2.84
CA SER A 143 -18.59 -20.97 -3.58
C SER A 143 -18.46 -21.31 -5.07
N VAL A 144 -17.26 -21.69 -5.53
CA VAL A 144 -16.98 -21.88 -6.96
C VAL A 144 -17.37 -23.28 -7.42
N SER A 145 -18.04 -23.36 -8.58
CA SER A 145 -18.34 -24.61 -9.26
C SER A 145 -18.11 -24.50 -10.77
N ILE A 146 -17.95 -25.67 -11.40
CA ILE A 146 -17.81 -25.81 -12.85
C ILE A 146 -19.07 -26.49 -13.39
N GLU A 147 -19.76 -25.82 -14.32
CA GLU A 147 -20.87 -26.44 -15.05
C GLU A 147 -20.34 -27.32 -16.19
N PRO A 148 -20.98 -28.48 -16.46
CA PRO A 148 -20.69 -29.26 -17.67
C PRO A 148 -20.87 -28.39 -18.92
N HIS A 149 -19.95 -28.54 -19.86
CA HIS A 149 -19.90 -27.79 -21.12
C HIS A 149 -19.71 -28.74 -22.30
#